data_AF-A0A2M8PNR8-F1
#
_entry.id   AF-A0A2M8PNR8-F1
#
_cell.length_a   1.000
_cell.length_b   1.000
_cell.length_c   1.000
_cell.angle_alpha   90.00
_cell.angle_beta   90.00
_cell.angle_gamma   90.00
#
_symmetry.space_group_name_H-M   'P 1'
#
loop_
_entity.id
_entity.type
_entity.pdbx_description
1 polymer ?
#
loop_
_entity_poly.entity_id
_entity_poly.type
_entity_poly.pdbx_seq_one_letter_code
_entity_poly.pdbx_strand_id
1 'polypeptide(L)'
;VYAAAEPDYEHGIVNLLTGQKDTSVEFGTHLIGFNANSTIMASVVDVPGYISRQVLFTDLATGNVLAQMNFFGGTRPAFDRNGDLLIIGGVDDEAPNPDNAFGLLFFFNFADVLISQEVDRTDAIRFESLGHDWPTVTEFSPDYRLLAVVTGGELSLWGVSAE
;
A
#
# COMPACT_ATOMS: atom_id res chain seq x y z
N VAL A 1 33.52 -13.42 4.05
CA VAL A 1 32.69 -12.24 4.36
C VAL A 1 32.16 -11.71 3.04
N TYR A 2 31.00 -12.19 2.58
CA TYR A 2 30.28 -11.50 1.51
C TYR A 2 29.49 -10.41 2.21
N ALA A 3 30.02 -9.18 2.20
CA ALA A 3 29.18 -8.03 2.40
C ALA A 3 28.29 -7.98 1.15
N ALA A 4 27.05 -8.47 1.26
CA ALA A 4 26.05 -8.17 0.25
C ALA A 4 25.90 -6.66 0.28
N ALA A 5 26.45 -5.97 -0.72
CA ALA A 5 26.12 -4.57 -0.93
C ALA A 5 24.62 -4.56 -1.20
N GLU A 6 23.85 -3.95 -0.29
CA GLU A 6 22.45 -3.66 -0.57
C GLU A 6 22.45 -2.73 -1.79
N PRO A 7 21.68 -3.04 -2.86
CA PRO A 7 21.59 -2.15 -4.00
C PRO A 7 20.98 -0.82 -3.55
N ASP A 8 21.69 0.28 -3.81
CA ASP A 8 21.11 1.62 -3.66
C ASP A 8 19.99 1.78 -4.68
N TYR A 9 18.77 2.02 -4.20
CA TYR A 9 17.61 2.32 -5.05
C TYR A 9 17.53 3.82 -5.29
N GLU A 10 17.73 4.24 -6.54
CA GLU A 10 17.47 5.62 -6.93
C GLU A 10 16.03 5.80 -7.43
N HIS A 11 15.21 6.46 -6.63
CA HIS A 11 13.87 6.88 -7.01
C HIS A 11 13.88 8.21 -7.77
N GLY A 12 12.79 8.51 -8.47
CA GLY A 12 12.60 9.82 -9.09
C GLY A 12 11.47 9.87 -10.11
N ILE A 13 10.93 11.07 -10.33
CA ILE A 13 9.91 11.34 -11.34
C ILE A 13 10.59 11.75 -12.64
N VAL A 14 10.27 11.06 -13.74
CA VAL A 14 10.83 11.38 -15.06
C VAL A 14 9.81 12.18 -15.85
N ASN A 15 10.19 13.38 -16.28
CA ASN A 15 9.44 14.14 -17.27
C ASN A 15 9.52 13.41 -18.62
N LEU A 16 8.40 12.86 -19.09
CA LEU A 16 8.36 12.06 -20.32
C LEU A 16 8.71 12.85 -21.59
N LEU A 17 8.60 14.19 -21.57
CA LEU A 17 8.89 15.05 -22.72
C LEU A 17 10.36 15.47 -22.79
N THR A 18 10.97 15.75 -21.64
CA THR A 18 12.34 16.27 -21.56
C THR A 18 13.36 15.21 -21.16
N GLY A 19 12.91 14.08 -20.62
CA GLY A 19 13.75 13.05 -20.01
C GLY A 19 14.41 13.48 -18.70
N GLN A 20 14.12 14.69 -18.20
CA GLN A 20 14.67 15.16 -16.93
C GLN A 20 14.09 14.33 -15.78
N LYS A 21 14.98 13.77 -14.96
CA LYS A 21 14.66 13.05 -13.74
C LYS A 21 14.73 14.01 -12.56
N ASP A 22 13.65 14.09 -11.80
CA ASP A 22 13.61 14.74 -10.49
C ASP A 22 13.77 13.67 -9.40
N THR A 23 14.88 13.72 -8.67
CA THR A 23 15.21 12.77 -7.60
C THR A 23 14.90 13.33 -6.21
N SER A 24 14.23 14.50 -6.12
CA SER A 24 13.86 15.10 -4.84
C SER A 24 12.63 14.44 -4.19
N VAL A 25 11.92 13.59 -4.94
CA VAL A 25 10.71 12.92 -4.49
C VAL A 25 11.07 11.58 -3.86
N GLU A 26 10.71 11.43 -2.58
CA GLU A 26 10.88 10.18 -1.85
C GLU A 26 9.63 9.31 -1.96
N PHE A 27 9.80 8.06 -2.36
CA PHE A 27 8.72 7.07 -2.46
C PHE A 27 9.26 5.65 -2.38
N GLY A 28 8.38 4.69 -2.12
CA GLY A 28 8.69 3.28 -2.00
C GLY A 28 9.15 2.61 -3.29
N THR A 29 9.50 1.33 -3.19
CA THR A 29 10.18 0.57 -4.25
C THR A 29 9.24 -0.10 -5.23
N HIS A 30 8.00 -0.40 -4.83
CA HIS A 30 7.05 -1.12 -5.65
C HIS A 30 5.61 -0.83 -5.21
N LEU A 31 4.63 -1.32 -5.99
CA LEU A 31 3.19 -1.24 -5.73
C LEU A 31 2.70 0.18 -5.37
N ILE A 32 2.29 0.93 -6.38
CA ILE A 32 1.87 2.33 -6.24
C ILE A 32 0.35 2.49 -6.35
N GLY A 33 -0.24 3.23 -5.43
CA GLY A 33 -1.63 3.68 -5.44
C GLY A 33 -1.70 5.20 -5.48
N PHE A 34 -2.69 5.75 -6.18
CA PHE A 34 -2.95 7.19 -6.18
C PHE A 34 -4.32 7.46 -5.58
N ASN A 35 -4.43 8.50 -4.78
CA ASN A 35 -5.73 8.96 -4.31
C ASN A 35 -6.55 9.57 -5.46
N ALA A 36 -7.85 9.79 -5.23
CA ALA A 36 -8.80 10.15 -6.29
C ALA A 36 -8.45 11.43 -7.06
N ASN A 37 -7.86 12.42 -6.41
CA ASN A 37 -7.43 13.68 -7.03
C ASN A 37 -5.98 13.65 -7.53
N SER A 38 -5.28 12.51 -7.40
CA SER A 38 -3.88 12.31 -7.81
C SER A 38 -2.90 13.30 -7.19
N THR A 39 -3.18 13.80 -5.97
CA THR A 39 -2.25 14.65 -5.23
C THR A 39 -1.32 13.86 -4.32
N ILE A 40 -1.73 12.65 -3.92
CA ILE A 40 -0.97 11.79 -3.02
C ILE A 40 -0.74 10.44 -3.70
N MET A 41 0.50 9.96 -3.57
CA MET A 41 0.89 8.61 -3.92
C MET A 41 1.14 7.80 -2.66
N ALA A 42 0.48 6.64 -2.54
CA ALA A 42 0.86 5.60 -1.62
C ALA A 42 1.81 4.63 -2.33
N SER A 43 2.92 4.27 -1.68
CA SER A 43 3.94 3.40 -2.28
C SER A 43 4.50 2.45 -1.24
N VAL A 44 4.69 1.18 -1.61
CA VAL A 44 5.18 0.16 -0.68
C VAL A 44 6.71 0.12 -0.69
N VAL A 45 7.31 0.08 0.48
CA VAL A 45 8.76 -0.05 0.69
C VAL A 45 9.10 -1.52 0.95
N ASP A 46 9.88 -2.09 0.04
CA ASP A 46 10.52 -3.38 0.24
C ASP A 46 11.87 -3.26 0.95
N VAL A 47 12.19 -4.30 1.69
CA VAL A 47 13.56 -4.56 2.15
C VAL A 47 14.07 -5.77 1.36
N PRO A 48 15.18 -5.66 0.60
CA PRO A 48 15.70 -6.76 -0.22
C PRO A 48 15.84 -8.07 0.58
N GLY A 49 15.23 -9.14 0.06
CA GLY A 49 15.24 -10.46 0.70
C GLY A 49 14.22 -10.65 1.83
N TYR A 50 13.41 -9.64 2.12
CA TYR A 50 12.30 -9.69 3.07
C TYR A 50 11.01 -9.25 2.40
N ILE A 51 9.89 -9.58 3.02
CA ILE A 51 8.61 -9.01 2.61
C ILE A 51 8.56 -7.52 2.98
N SER A 52 7.72 -6.78 2.26
CA SER A 52 7.51 -5.36 2.46
C SER A 52 7.17 -5.01 3.91
N ARG A 53 7.63 -3.85 4.37
CA ARG A 53 7.50 -3.44 5.79
C ARG A 53 6.77 -2.13 6.01
N GLN A 54 6.53 -1.38 4.94
CA GLN A 54 6.03 -0.03 5.09
C GLN A 54 5.28 0.44 3.85
N VAL A 55 4.35 1.37 4.06
CA VAL A 55 3.76 2.20 3.01
C VAL A 55 4.13 3.65 3.28
N LEU A 56 4.62 4.35 2.27
CA LEU A 56 4.85 5.79 2.31
C LEU A 56 3.73 6.51 1.58
N PHE A 57 3.23 7.59 2.16
CA PHE A 57 2.29 8.52 1.55
C PHE A 57 3.01 9.80 1.18
N THR A 58 3.24 10.02 -0.10
CA THR A 58 4.02 11.14 -0.62
C THR A 58 3.13 12.16 -1.30
N ASP A 59 3.29 13.43 -0.95
CA ASP A 59 2.71 14.55 -1.69
C ASP A 59 3.43 14.71 -3.03
N LEU A 60 2.71 14.54 -4.13
CA LEU A 60 3.28 14.61 -5.48
C LEU A 60 3.62 16.03 -5.92
N ALA A 61 3.04 17.06 -5.28
CA ALA A 61 3.34 18.45 -5.61
C ALA A 61 4.67 18.90 -5.01
N THR A 62 5.02 18.38 -3.82
CA THR A 62 6.20 18.82 -3.06
C THR A 62 7.29 17.75 -2.94
N GLY A 63 6.97 16.49 -3.20
CA GLY A 63 7.87 15.35 -3.03
C GLY A 63 8.06 14.88 -1.60
N ASN A 64 7.38 15.51 -0.63
CA ASN A 64 7.52 15.20 0.79
C ASN A 64 6.70 13.97 1.18
N VAL A 65 7.27 13.12 2.04
CA VAL A 65 6.52 12.09 2.76
C VAL A 65 5.64 12.77 3.81
N LEU A 66 4.32 12.57 3.70
CA LEU A 66 3.31 13.11 4.61
C LEU A 66 3.05 12.20 5.81
N ALA A 67 3.07 10.89 5.56
CA ALA A 67 2.87 9.87 6.55
C ALA A 67 3.53 8.57 6.11
N GLN A 68 3.77 7.69 7.07
CA GLN A 68 4.23 6.32 6.86
C GLN A 68 3.37 5.37 7.67
N MET A 69 3.14 4.17 7.14
CA MET A 69 2.40 3.11 7.80
C MET A 69 3.26 1.87 7.89
N ASN A 70 3.43 1.34 9.11
CA ASN A 70 4.09 0.05 9.30
C ASN A 70 3.15 -1.07 8.85
N PHE A 71 3.66 -1.97 8.03
CA PHE A 71 2.82 -2.92 7.32
C PHE A 71 3.60 -4.17 6.91
N PHE A 72 3.09 -5.38 7.15
CA PHE A 72 3.84 -6.61 6.91
C PHE A 72 3.33 -7.39 5.68
N GLY A 73 4.10 -7.35 4.58
CA GLY A 73 3.72 -7.85 3.25
C GLY A 73 2.57 -7.03 2.66
N GLY A 74 2.47 -6.87 1.34
CA GLY A 74 1.38 -6.02 0.83
C GLY A 74 0.89 -6.17 -0.60
N THR A 75 -0.36 -5.80 -0.79
CA THR A 75 -0.93 -5.49 -2.10
C THR A 75 -0.72 -4.03 -2.47
N ARG A 76 -1.04 -3.72 -3.73
CA ARG A 76 -1.17 -2.33 -4.19
C ARG A 76 -2.15 -1.55 -3.29
N PRO A 77 -1.74 -0.43 -2.68
CA PRO A 77 -2.65 0.45 -1.96
C PRO A 77 -3.77 0.93 -2.90
N ALA A 78 -5.03 0.76 -2.48
CA ALA A 78 -6.20 1.09 -3.28
C ALA A 78 -7.04 2.16 -2.58
N PHE A 79 -7.27 3.28 -3.25
CA PHE A 79 -8.13 4.34 -2.77
C PHE A 79 -9.53 4.20 -3.35
N ASP A 80 -10.54 4.52 -2.55
CA ASP A 80 -11.91 4.60 -3.03
C ASP A 80 -12.14 5.83 -3.94
N ARG A 81 -13.40 6.03 -4.36
CA ARG A 81 -13.76 7.10 -5.29
C ARG A 81 -13.42 8.48 -4.75
N ASN A 82 -13.59 8.70 -3.45
CA ASN A 82 -13.41 10.02 -2.86
C ASN A 82 -11.97 10.23 -2.38
N GLY A 83 -11.20 9.14 -2.24
CA GLY A 83 -9.87 9.17 -1.65
C GLY A 83 -9.90 9.21 -0.11
N ASP A 84 -11.06 8.94 0.48
CA ASP A 84 -11.28 8.96 1.93
C ASP A 84 -10.98 7.59 2.55
N LEU A 85 -11.15 6.52 1.77
CA LEU A 85 -10.87 5.16 2.21
C LEU A 85 -9.64 4.63 1.50
N LEU A 86 -8.68 4.18 2.29
CA LEU A 86 -7.51 3.43 1.84
C LEU A 86 -7.69 1.96 2.19
N ILE A 87 -7.47 1.09 1.20
CA ILE A 87 -7.44 -0.36 1.36
C ILE A 87 -6.05 -0.86 1.04
N ILE A 88 -5.53 -1.72 1.89
CA ILE A 88 -4.30 -2.46 1.62
C ILE A 88 -4.42 -3.88 2.17
N GLY A 89 -4.03 -4.86 1.37
CA GLY A 89 -3.93 -6.25 1.79
C GLY A 89 -2.56 -6.52 2.35
N GLY A 90 -2.46 -7.30 3.42
CA GLY A 90 -1.19 -7.66 4.08
C GLY A 90 -1.28 -8.97 4.84
N VAL A 91 -0.30 -9.23 5.68
CA VAL A 91 -0.18 -10.46 6.47
C VAL A 91 -0.36 -10.13 7.95
N ASP A 92 -1.02 -11.02 8.68
CA ASP A 92 -1.01 -10.96 10.13
C ASP A 92 0.37 -11.31 10.69
N ASP A 93 1.12 -10.30 11.13
CA ASP A 93 2.43 -10.45 11.77
C ASP A 93 2.35 -10.79 13.28
N GLU A 94 1.15 -10.83 13.87
CA GLU A 94 0.93 -11.28 15.25
C GLU A 94 0.83 -12.81 15.36
N ALA A 95 0.84 -13.51 14.21
CA ALA A 95 0.80 -14.96 14.18
C ALA A 95 1.98 -15.56 14.96
N PRO A 96 1.75 -16.56 15.83
CA PRO A 96 2.78 -17.13 16.70
C PRO A 96 3.90 -17.84 15.91
N ASN A 97 3.66 -18.16 14.64
CA ASN A 97 4.66 -18.56 13.65
C ASN A 97 4.15 -18.24 12.23
N PRO A 98 5.03 -18.20 11.22
CA PRO A 98 4.66 -17.85 9.85
C PRO A 98 3.64 -18.79 9.20
N ASP A 99 3.60 -20.08 9.58
CA ASP A 99 2.65 -21.05 9.03
C ASP A 99 1.21 -20.79 9.52
N ASN A 100 1.07 -20.06 10.63
CA ASN A 100 -0.20 -19.63 11.18
C ASN A 100 -0.61 -18.22 10.72
N ALA A 101 0.23 -17.55 9.92
CA ALA A 101 -0.10 -16.24 9.40
C ALA A 101 -1.23 -16.34 8.37
N PHE A 102 -2.16 -15.39 8.43
CA PHE A 102 -3.28 -15.30 7.49
C PHE A 102 -3.25 -13.96 6.75
N GLY A 103 -3.85 -13.96 5.57
CA GLY A 103 -4.05 -12.75 4.79
C GLY A 103 -5.10 -11.86 5.44
N LEU A 104 -4.82 -10.56 5.46
CA LEU A 104 -5.70 -9.53 5.99
C LEU A 104 -5.95 -8.46 4.92
N LEU A 105 -7.17 -7.95 4.83
CA LEU A 105 -7.45 -6.67 4.20
C LEU A 105 -7.70 -5.63 5.28
N PHE A 106 -6.92 -4.54 5.24
CA PHE A 106 -7.04 -3.42 6.16
C PHE A 106 -7.73 -2.25 5.45
N PHE A 107 -8.62 -1.60 6.18
CA PHE A 107 -9.38 -0.45 5.74
C PHE A 107 -9.04 0.72 6.66
N PHE A 108 -8.55 1.82 6.10
CA PHE A 108 -8.17 3.01 6.84
C PHE A 108 -8.97 4.21 6.37
N ASN A 109 -9.42 5.03 7.31
CA ASN A 109 -9.82 6.39 6.99
C ASN A 109 -8.54 7.19 6.69
N PHE A 110 -8.42 7.66 5.46
CA PHE A 110 -7.20 8.29 4.98
C PHE A 110 -6.95 9.66 5.60
N ALA A 111 -7.99 10.35 6.06
CA ALA A 111 -7.81 11.58 6.83
C ALA A 111 -7.05 11.32 8.14
N ASP A 112 -7.31 10.19 8.79
CA ASP A 112 -6.65 9.82 10.06
C ASP A 112 -5.18 9.46 9.81
N VAL A 113 -4.89 8.79 8.68
CA VAL A 113 -3.53 8.47 8.22
C VAL A 113 -2.66 9.73 8.11
N LEU A 114 -3.22 10.80 7.53
CA LEU A 114 -2.48 12.05 7.33
C LEU A 114 -2.24 12.84 8.62
N ILE A 115 -3.01 12.57 9.68
CA ILE A 115 -2.86 13.25 10.97
C ILE A 115 -1.76 12.61 11.82
N SER A 116 -1.66 11.28 11.83
CA SER A 116 -0.78 10.57 12.76
C SER A 116 0.70 10.58 12.37
N GLN A 117 1.02 10.81 11.08
CA GLN A 117 2.37 10.72 10.47
C GLN A 117 3.03 9.34 10.55
N GLU A 118 2.82 8.59 11.63
CA GLU A 118 3.08 7.16 11.77
C GLU A 118 1.75 6.45 12.04
N VAL A 119 1.39 5.52 11.17
CA VAL A 119 0.16 4.71 11.26
C VAL A 119 0.54 3.28 11.58
N ASP A 120 -0.17 2.71 12.56
CA ASP A 120 -0.11 1.28 12.84
C ASP A 120 -1.32 0.58 12.20
N ARG A 121 -1.16 -0.71 11.86
CA ARG A 121 -2.28 -1.52 11.34
C ARG A 121 -3.48 -1.57 12.28
N THR A 122 -3.26 -1.41 13.59
CA THR A 122 -4.31 -1.36 14.61
C THR A 122 -5.18 -0.10 14.52
N ASP A 123 -4.74 0.92 13.78
CA ASP A 123 -5.52 2.12 13.47
C ASP A 123 -6.54 1.87 12.33
N ALA A 124 -6.56 0.68 11.73
CA ALA A 124 -7.53 0.33 10.71
C ALA A 124 -8.96 0.39 11.28
N ILE A 125 -9.86 1.08 10.59
CA ILE A 125 -11.28 1.17 10.96
C ILE A 125 -12.00 -0.18 10.81
N ARG A 126 -11.42 -1.06 10.00
CA ARG A 126 -11.86 -2.44 9.80
C ARG A 126 -10.70 -3.27 9.26
N PHE A 127 -10.72 -4.56 9.58
CA PHE A 127 -10.00 -5.56 8.80
C PHE A 127 -10.89 -6.76 8.45
N GLU A 128 -10.52 -7.51 7.42
CA GLU A 128 -11.17 -8.77 7.02
C GLU A 128 -10.11 -9.87 6.90
N SER A 129 -10.38 -11.04 7.48
CA SER A 129 -9.52 -12.22 7.32
C SER A 129 -9.82 -12.93 6.00
N LEU A 130 -8.77 -13.22 5.24
CA LEU A 130 -8.85 -13.89 3.94
C LEU A 130 -8.47 -15.38 4.04
N GLY A 131 -8.26 -15.89 5.25
CA GLY A 131 -7.73 -17.22 5.48
C GLY A 131 -6.21 -17.30 5.28
N HIS A 132 -5.69 -18.52 5.10
CA HIS A 132 -4.25 -18.76 5.06
C HIS A 132 -3.50 -18.13 3.87
N ASP A 133 -4.22 -17.68 2.85
CA ASP A 133 -3.62 -17.12 1.66
C ASP A 133 -3.51 -15.59 1.75
N TRP A 134 -2.36 -15.08 1.31
CA TRP A 134 -2.10 -13.64 1.33
C TRP A 134 -2.76 -12.95 0.14
N PRO A 135 -3.33 -11.75 0.34
CA PRO A 135 -3.81 -10.96 -0.77
C PRO A 135 -2.62 -10.54 -1.65
N THR A 136 -2.81 -10.65 -2.96
CA THR A 136 -1.81 -10.28 -3.98
C THR A 136 -2.27 -9.12 -4.84
N VAL A 137 -3.59 -8.90 -4.94
CA VAL A 137 -4.18 -7.79 -5.69
C VAL A 137 -5.40 -7.26 -4.95
N THR A 138 -5.51 -5.93 -4.91
CA THR A 138 -6.69 -5.17 -4.48
C THR A 138 -6.92 -4.05 -5.48
N GLU A 139 -8.05 -4.05 -6.17
CA GLU A 139 -8.35 -3.06 -7.21
C GLU A 139 -9.84 -2.71 -7.23
N PHE A 140 -10.18 -1.43 -7.23
CA PHE A 140 -11.56 -0.99 -7.44
C PHE A 140 -11.94 -1.08 -8.93
N SER A 141 -13.20 -1.41 -9.20
CA SER A 141 -13.77 -1.20 -10.54
C SER A 141 -13.76 0.29 -10.89
N PRO A 142 -13.72 0.65 -12.19
CA PRO A 142 -13.72 2.07 -12.60
C PRO A 142 -14.92 2.89 -12.08
N ASP A 143 -16.05 2.23 -11.84
CA ASP A 143 -17.25 2.82 -11.25
C ASP A 143 -17.32 2.70 -9.72
N TYR A 144 -16.26 2.17 -9.08
CA TYR A 144 -16.10 1.99 -7.64
C TYR A 144 -17.21 1.21 -6.94
N ARG A 145 -17.99 0.41 -7.69
CA ARG A 145 -19.05 -0.44 -7.12
C ARG A 145 -18.54 -1.79 -6.67
N LEU A 146 -17.40 -2.22 -7.19
CA LEU A 146 -16.78 -3.50 -6.85
C LEU A 146 -15.34 -3.28 -6.42
N LEU A 147 -14.90 -4.09 -5.46
CA LEU A 147 -13.50 -4.30 -5.14
C LEU A 147 -13.12 -5.72 -5.55
N ALA A 148 -12.11 -5.85 -6.41
CA ALA A 148 -11.50 -7.12 -6.75
C ALA A 148 -10.39 -7.42 -5.76
N VAL A 149 -10.42 -8.62 -5.19
CA VAL A 149 -9.43 -9.13 -4.23
C VAL A 149 -8.94 -10.48 -4.73
N VAL A 150 -7.61 -10.61 -4.92
CA VAL A 150 -7.00 -11.89 -5.33
C VAL A 150 -6.18 -12.47 -4.18
N THR A 151 -6.49 -13.69 -3.78
CA THR A 151 -5.88 -14.42 -2.65
C THR A 151 -5.63 -15.87 -3.05
N GLY A 152 -4.41 -16.39 -2.90
CA GLY A 152 -4.16 -17.83 -3.12
C GLY A 152 -4.45 -18.35 -4.54
N GLY A 153 -4.59 -17.45 -5.52
CA GLY A 153 -5.04 -17.79 -6.88
C GLY A 153 -6.55 -17.74 -7.09
N GLU A 154 -7.33 -17.44 -6.06
CA GLU A 154 -8.76 -17.18 -6.14
C GLU A 154 -9.04 -15.68 -6.31
N LEU A 155 -10.09 -15.36 -7.09
CA LEU A 155 -10.59 -14.00 -7.25
C LEU A 155 -11.94 -13.88 -6.54
N SER A 156 -12.02 -12.92 -5.62
CA SER A 156 -13.26 -12.49 -4.97
C SER A 156 -13.67 -11.09 -5.44
N LEU A 157 -14.96 -10.88 -5.64
CA LEU A 157 -15.54 -9.57 -5.99
C LEU A 157 -16.47 -9.10 -4.88
N TRP A 158 -16.16 -7.96 -4.28
CA TRP A 158 -16.87 -7.44 -3.11
C TRP A 158 -17.67 -6.22 -3.51
N GLY A 159 -18.96 -6.19 -3.14
CA GLY A 159 -19.82 -5.04 -3.39
C GLY A 159 -19.49 -3.88 -2.46
N VAL A 160 -19.28 -2.70 -3.03
CA VAL A 160 -19.12 -1.45 -2.30
C VAL A 160 -20.48 -0.75 -2.28
N SER A 161 -21.26 -0.96 -1.22
CA SER A 161 -22.51 -0.23 -1.04
C SER A 161 -22.21 1.19 -0.56
N ALA A 162 -22.64 2.18 -1.32
CA ALA A 162 -22.84 3.51 -0.77
C ALA A 162 -24.06 3.43 0.15
N GLU A 163 -23.87 3.70 1.44
CA GLU A 163 -25.00 4.12 2.27
C GLU A 163 -25.47 5.52 1.84
#